data_AF-A0ABD0PB95-F1
#
_entry.id   AF-A0ABD0PB95-F1
#
_cell.length_a   1.000
_cell.length_b   1.000
_cell.length_c   1.000
_cell.angle_alpha   90.00
_cell.angle_beta   90.00
_cell.angle_gamma   90.00
#
_symmetry.space_group_name_H-M   'P 1'
#
loop_
_entity.id
_entity.type
_entity.pdbx_description
1 polymer ?
#
loop_
_entity_poly.entity_id
_entity_poly.type
_entity_poly.pdbx_seq_one_letter_code
_entity_poly.pdbx_strand_id
1 'polypeptide(L)' 'MNPGKTTLTEALRESLNATLLKSPPQCLAPFRQRFDSEPPLIRRAFYALGNYITAAHIGKESLRAPVIVD' A
#
# COMPACT_ATOMS: atom_id res chain seq x y z
N MET A 1 -5.40 1.83 14.23
CA MET A 1 -6.50 1.76 13.25
C MET A 1 -7.27 3.07 13.39
N ASN A 2 -7.17 3.97 12.42
CA ASN A 2 -7.87 5.27 12.48
C ASN A 2 -9.20 5.10 11.72
N PRO A 3 -10.33 4.86 12.42
CA PRO A 3 -11.59 4.48 11.79
C PRO A 3 -12.02 5.46 10.68
N GLY A 4 -11.75 6.76 10.84
CA GLY A 4 -12.05 7.77 9.81
C GLY A 4 -11.31 7.58 8.48
N LYS A 5 -10.05 7.10 8.48
CA LYS A 5 -9.28 6.87 7.25
C LYS A 5 -9.80 5.66 6.48
N THR A 6 -10.10 4.57 7.17
CA THR A 6 -10.58 3.34 6.54
C THR A 6 -11.99 3.55 5.97
N THR A 7 -12.90 4.22 6.69
CA THR A 7 -14.24 4.53 6.19
C THR A 7 -14.19 5.44 4.96
N LEU A 8 -13.32 6.46 4.95
CA LEU A 8 -13.15 7.33 3.78
C LEU A 8 -12.62 6.57 2.56
N THR A 9 -11.64 5.67 2.77
CA THR A 9 -11.00 4.91 1.70
C THR A 9 -11.98 3.94 1.04
N GLU A 10 -12.80 3.25 1.84
CA GLU A 10 -13.84 2.36 1.32
C GLU A 10 -14.95 3.14 0.60
N ALA A 11 -15.42 4.26 1.17
CA ALA A 11 -16.42 5.11 0.51
C ALA A 11 -15.90 5.66 -0.84
N LEU A 12 -14.63 6.05 -0.90
CA LEU A 12 -14.00 6.52 -2.13
C LEU A 12 -13.82 5.39 -3.15
N ARG A 13 -13.47 4.18 -2.69
CA ARG A 13 -13.38 2.97 -3.52
C ARG A 13 -14.72 2.69 -4.21
N GLU A 14 -15.81 2.73 -3.44
CA GLU A 14 -17.17 2.50 -3.94
C GLU A 14 -17.61 3.59 -4.91
N SER A 15 -17.41 4.87 -4.56
CA SER A 15 -17.82 6.00 -5.40
C SER A 15 -17.10 6.05 -6.75
N LEU A 16 -15.86 5.57 -6.82
CA LEU A 16 -15.03 5.62 -8.04
C LEU A 16 -14.96 4.27 -8.77
N ASN A 17 -15.61 3.23 -8.22
CA ASN A 17 -15.42 1.85 -8.65
C ASN A 17 -13.93 1.49 -8.78
N ALA A 18 -13.13 1.94 -7.81
CA ALA A 18 -11.67 1.90 -7.84
C ALA A 18 -11.11 0.59 -7.29
N THR A 19 -9.89 0.26 -7.69
CA THR A 19 -9.10 -0.80 -7.06
C THR A 19 -8.40 -0.25 -5.82
N LEU A 20 -8.57 -0.91 -4.67
CA LEU A 20 -7.86 -0.57 -3.43
C LEU A 20 -6.64 -1.46 -3.25
N LEU A 21 -5.45 -0.86 -3.21
CA LEU A 21 -4.18 -1.53 -2.94
C LEU A 21 -3.66 -1.17 -1.54
N LYS A 22 -3.07 -2.14 -0.84
CA LYS A 22 -2.43 -1.91 0.46
C LYS A 22 -0.92 -1.65 0.32
N SER A 23 -0.39 -0.70 1.09
CA SER A 23 1.03 -0.40 1.19
C SER A 23 1.54 -0.54 2.64
N PRO A 24 2.64 -1.29 2.89
CA PRO A 24 3.39 -2.10 1.92
C PRO A 24 2.55 -3.27 1.37
N PRO A 25 2.94 -3.85 0.22
CA PRO A 25 2.23 -4.97 -0.38
C PRO A 25 2.10 -6.14 0.61
N GLN A 26 1.00 -6.88 0.55
CA GLN A 26 0.69 -7.93 1.53
C GLN A 26 1.76 -9.03 1.62
N CYS A 27 2.48 -9.30 0.53
CA CYS A 27 3.62 -10.22 0.52
C CYS A 27 4.78 -9.77 1.42
N LEU A 28 4.87 -8.47 1.75
CA LEU A 28 5.87 -7.92 2.66
C LEU A 28 5.36 -7.73 4.10
N ALA A 29 4.05 -7.85 4.34
CA ALA A 29 3.45 -7.62 5.65
C ALA A 29 4.08 -8.46 6.79
N PRO A 30 4.41 -9.76 6.61
CA PRO A 30 5.04 -10.56 7.66
C PRO A 30 6.42 -10.03 8.11
N PHE A 31 7.11 -9.30 7.24
CA PHE A 31 8.46 -8.79 7.51
C PHE A 31 8.45 -7.40 8.15
N ARG A 32 7.32 -6.70 8.12
CA ARG A 32 7.22 -5.31 8.56
C ARG A 32 7.74 -5.10 9.99
N GLN A 33 7.28 -5.93 10.93
CA GLN A 33 7.70 -5.82 12.33
C GLN A 33 9.22 -5.98 12.49
N ARG A 34 9.83 -6.87 11.72
CA ARG A 34 11.29 -7.06 11.74
C ARG A 34 12.00 -5.80 11.26
N PHE A 35 11.64 -5.29 10.08
CA PHE A 35 12.31 -4.14 9.46
C PHE A 35 12.01 -2.81 10.14
N ASP A 36 10.89 -2.68 10.84
CA ASP A 36 10.58 -1.48 11.64
C ASP A 36 11.58 -1.28 12.79
N SER A 37 12.17 -2.38 13.30
CA SER A 37 13.20 -2.39 14.35
C SER A 37 14.65 -2.23 13.85
N GLU A 38 14.87 -2.20 12.53
CA GLU A 38 16.22 -2.10 11.95
C GLU A 38 16.74 -0.65 11.94
N PRO A 39 18.07 -0.45 11.79
CA PRO A 39 18.65 0.87 11.61
C PRO A 39 18.00 1.64 10.45
N PRO A 40 17.98 2.99 10.49
CA PRO A 40 17.23 3.80 9.54
C PRO A 40 17.51 3.49 8.06
N LEU A 41 18.75 3.13 7.71
CA LEU A 41 19.12 2.78 6.33
C LEU A 41 18.40 1.51 5.86
N ILE A 42 18.42 0.45 6.68
CA ILE A 42 17.82 -0.85 6.36
C ILE A 42 16.30 -0.75 6.33
N ARG A 43 15.70 -0.05 7.31
CA ARG A 43 14.27 0.25 7.32
C ARG A 43 13.85 0.97 6.03
N ARG A 44 14.58 2.00 5.60
CA ARG A 44 14.29 2.72 4.34
C ARG A 44 14.42 1.83 3.11
N ALA A 45 15.40 0.93 3.06
CA ALA A 45 15.55 -0.01 1.96
C ALA A 45 14.34 -0.97 1.86
N PHE A 46 13.84 -1.47 2.99
CA PHE A 46 12.62 -2.28 3.03
C PHE A 46 11.40 -1.52 2.49
N TYR A 47 11.18 -0.28 2.94
CA TYR A 47 10.07 0.53 2.45
C TYR A 47 10.23 0.94 0.98
N ALA A 48 11.46 1.15 0.50
CA ALA A 48 11.73 1.41 -0.92
C ALA A 48 11.37 0.20 -1.81
N LEU A 49 11.70 -1.01 -1.37
CA LEU A 49 11.28 -2.24 -2.04
C LEU A 49 9.74 -2.36 -2.08
N GLY A 50 9.08 -2.10 -0.95
CA GLY A 50 7.62 -2.08 -0.88
C GLY A 50 7.00 -1.08 -1.86
N ASN A 51 7.53 0.14 -1.92
CA ASN A 51 7.08 1.16 -2.86
C ASN A 51 7.26 0.74 -4.32
N TYR A 52 8.37 0.08 -4.66
CA TYR A 52 8.63 -0.39 -6.02
C TYR A 52 7.60 -1.45 -6.47
N ILE A 53 7.33 -2.44 -5.61
CA ILE A 53 6.33 -3.48 -5.89
C ILE A 53 4.93 -2.86 -6.00
N THR A 54 4.57 -1.97 -5.08
CA THR A 54 3.29 -1.25 -5.13
C THR A 54 3.15 -0.45 -6.42
N ALA A 55 4.20 0.24 -6.88
CA ALA A 55 4.18 0.98 -8.14
C ALA A 55 3.93 0.08 -9.36
N ALA A 56 4.52 -1.11 -9.39
CA ALA A 56 4.25 -2.09 -10.45
C ALA A 56 2.79 -2.56 -10.45
N HIS A 57 2.19 -2.79 -9.27
CA HIS A 57 0.76 -3.11 -9.16
C HIS A 57 -0.13 -1.94 -9.60
N ILE A 58 0.19 -0.71 -9.19
CA ILE A 58 -0.53 0.49 -9.63
C ILE A 58 -0.54 0.57 -11.16
N GLY A 59 0.63 0.40 -11.80
CA GLY A 59 0.74 0.47 -13.26
C GLY A 59 -0.10 -0.59 -14.00
N LYS A 60 -0.29 -1.77 -13.40
CA LYS A 60 -1.15 -2.82 -13.98
C LYS A 60 -2.64 -2.54 -13.77
N GLU A 61 -3.03 -2.15 -12.55
CA GLU A 61 -4.44 -1.95 -12.19
C GLU A 61 -5.01 -0.65 -12.76
N SER A 62 -4.17 0.40 -12.92
CA SER A 62 -4.57 1.69 -13.48
C SER A 62 -5.02 1.63 -14.94
N LEU A 63 -4.69 0.54 -15.65
CA LEU A 63 -5.20 0.26 -17.00
C LEU A 63 -6.69 -0.08 -17.02
N ARG A 64 -7.26 -0.45 -15.86
CA ARG A 64 -8.63 -1.01 -15.75
C ARG A 64 -9.56 -0.09 -14.96
N ALA A 65 -9.06 0.49 -13.87
CA ALA A 65 -9.83 1.32 -12.97
C ALA A 65 -8.92 2.33 -12.25
N PRO A 66 -9.49 3.43 -11.70
CA PRO A 66 -8.75 4.26 -10.76
C PRO A 66 -8.18 3.42 -9.61
N VAL A 67 -7.00 3.79 -9.11
CA VAL A 67 -6.32 3.06 -8.04
C VAL A 67 -6.22 3.95 -6.82
N ILE A 68 -6.65 3.43 -5.67
CA ILE A 68 -6.46 4.04 -4.35
C ILE A 68 -5.43 3.20 -3.60
N VAL A 69 -4.50 3.86 -2.91
CA VAL A 69 -3.45 3.21 -2.13
C VAL A 69 -3.61 3.61 -0.66
N ASP A 70 -3.74 2.61 0.21
CA ASP A 70 -3.86 2.76 1.67
C ASP A 70 -2.68 2.13 2.41
#